data_AF-A0AAJ0CKV0-F1
#
_entry.id   AF-A0AAJ0CKV0-F1
#
_cell.length_a   1.000
_cell.length_b   1.000
_cell.length_c   1.000
_cell.angle_alpha   90.00
_cell.angle_beta   90.00
_cell.angle_gamma   90.00
#
_symmetry.space_group_name_H-M   'P 1'
#
loop_
_entity.id
_entity.type
_entity.pdbx_description
1 polymer ?
#
loop_
_entity_poly.entity_id
_entity_poly.type
_entity_poly.pdbx_seq_one_letter_code
_entity_poly.pdbx_strand_id
1 'polypeptide(L)'
;MQLLNHISIQSHGTLIVESVENIGGHYAKTLRLWNEKFQHHFDDVIKPALLLNHPGLSKEGIEVFRRKWEYYFTYCEAGFVSKTLGDVIITVGREGALELLEGIPL
;
A
#
# COMPACT_ATOMS: atom_id res chain seq x y z
N MET A 1 -19.29 -4.39 5.29
CA MET A 1 -19.98 -5.25 6.29
C MET A 1 -20.00 -6.74 5.91
N GLN A 2 -20.26 -7.10 4.65
CA GLN A 2 -20.28 -8.53 4.24
C GLN A 2 -18.98 -9.28 4.55
N LEU A 3 -17.81 -8.74 4.20
CA LEU A 3 -16.52 -9.40 4.42
C LEU A 3 -16.28 -9.79 5.89
N LEU A 4 -16.48 -8.85 6.83
CA LEU A 4 -16.30 -9.10 8.25
C LEU A 4 -17.23 -10.19 8.77
N ASN A 5 -18.48 -10.19 8.30
CA ASN A 5 -19.44 -11.23 8.67
C ASN A 5 -19.03 -12.61 8.11
N HIS A 6 -18.53 -12.65 6.87
CA HIS A 6 -18.04 -13.89 6.26
C HIS A 6 -16.82 -14.48 6.98
N ILE A 7 -15.93 -13.64 7.54
CA ILE A 7 -14.79 -14.13 8.35
C ILE A 7 -15.30 -15.01 9.49
N SER A 8 -16.30 -14.56 10.25
CA SER A 8 -16.85 -15.34 11.36
C SER A 8 -17.68 -16.53 10.84
N ILE A 9 -18.62 -16.31 9.92
CA ILE A 9 -19.54 -17.37 9.48
C ILE A 9 -18.80 -18.52 8.78
N GLN A 10 -17.89 -18.22 7.86
CA GLN A 10 -17.19 -19.24 7.06
C GLN A 10 -16.07 -19.92 7.84
N SER A 11 -15.57 -19.29 8.90
CA SER A 11 -14.68 -19.94 9.85
C SER A 11 -15.44 -20.75 10.91
N HIS A 12 -16.78 -20.81 10.85
CA HIS A 12 -17.62 -21.43 11.87
C HIS A 12 -17.35 -20.89 13.28
N GLY A 13 -17.13 -19.57 13.39
CA GLY A 13 -16.84 -18.90 14.66
C GLY A 13 -15.40 -19.06 15.15
N THR A 14 -14.55 -19.79 14.44
CA THR A 14 -13.16 -20.04 14.89
C THR A 14 -12.20 -18.89 14.58
N LEU A 15 -12.57 -17.95 13.73
CA LEU A 15 -11.89 -16.67 13.54
C LEU A 15 -12.77 -15.54 14.07
N ILE A 16 -12.25 -14.84 15.09
CA ILE A 16 -12.88 -13.72 15.76
C ILE A 16 -12.22 -12.44 15.23
N VAL A 17 -13.01 -11.45 14.86
CA VAL A 17 -12.49 -10.15 14.42
C VAL A 17 -12.14 -9.33 15.64
N GLU A 18 -10.87 -8.96 15.75
CA GLU A 18 -10.32 -8.26 16.92
C GLU A 18 -10.23 -6.75 16.66
N SER A 19 -9.79 -6.37 15.47
CA SER A 19 -9.76 -4.98 15.05
C SER A 19 -9.91 -4.81 13.55
N VAL A 20 -10.43 -3.65 13.16
CA VAL A 20 -10.53 -3.20 11.77
C VAL A 20 -10.06 -1.75 11.72
N GLU A 21 -8.94 -1.52 11.05
CA GLU A 21 -8.33 -0.20 10.95
C GLU A 21 -8.27 0.25 9.49
N ASN A 22 -8.74 1.45 9.20
CA ASN A 22 -8.62 2.04 7.86
C ASN A 22 -7.41 2.96 7.81
N ILE A 23 -6.38 2.53 7.10
CA ILE A 23 -5.11 3.25 6.94
C ILE A 23 -5.01 4.00 5.60
N GLY A 24 -6.09 4.06 4.81
CA GLY A 24 -6.05 4.69 3.49
C GLY A 24 -5.57 6.15 3.50
N GLY A 25 -5.84 6.89 4.58
CA GLY A 25 -5.30 8.26 4.77
C GLY A 25 -3.77 8.30 4.89
N HIS A 26 -3.16 7.28 5.51
CA HIS A 26 -1.71 7.14 5.59
C HIS A 26 -1.13 6.76 4.24
N TYR A 27 -1.83 5.91 3.46
CA TYR A 27 -1.35 5.46 2.16
C TYR A 27 -1.23 6.60 1.13
N ALA A 28 -2.12 7.58 1.18
CA ALA A 28 -1.98 8.81 0.39
C ALA A 28 -0.64 9.52 0.66
N LYS A 29 -0.28 9.69 1.93
CA LYS A 29 1.01 10.29 2.33
C LYS A 29 2.18 9.43 1.86
N THR A 30 2.08 8.11 1.95
CA THR A 30 3.10 7.19 1.45
C THR A 30 3.38 7.39 -0.04
N LEU A 31 2.33 7.44 -0.87
CA LEU A 31 2.46 7.63 -2.32
C LEU A 31 3.10 8.97 -2.68
N ARG A 32 2.76 10.04 -1.95
CA ARG A 32 3.40 11.35 -2.13
C ARG A 32 4.90 11.28 -1.85
N LEU A 33 5.29 10.74 -0.70
CA LEU A 33 6.69 10.61 -0.30
C LEU A 33 7.47 9.70 -1.26
N TRP A 34 6.83 8.68 -1.82
CA TRP A 34 7.43 7.83 -2.86
C TRP A 34 7.63 8.59 -4.16
N ASN A 35 6.66 9.38 -4.61
CA ASN A 35 6.83 10.23 -5.80
C ASN A 35 7.97 11.22 -5.61
N GLU A 36 7.99 11.94 -4.48
CA GLU A 36 9.06 12.90 -4.14
C GLU A 36 10.45 12.24 -4.21
N LYS A 37 10.61 11.08 -3.55
CA LYS A 37 11.88 10.32 -3.59
C LYS A 37 12.20 9.80 -4.98
N PHE A 38 11.21 9.29 -5.71
CA PHE A 38 11.40 8.79 -7.07
C PHE A 38 11.92 9.90 -7.99
N GLN A 39 11.30 11.08 -7.97
CA GLN A 39 11.73 12.23 -8.77
C GLN A 39 13.12 12.72 -8.35
N HIS A 40 13.38 12.81 -7.04
CA HIS A 40 14.66 13.26 -6.50
C HIS A 40 15.83 12.35 -6.90
N HIS A 41 15.61 11.03 -6.93
CA HIS A 41 16.63 10.04 -7.28
C HIS A 41 16.58 9.60 -8.75
N PHE A 42 15.75 10.23 -9.58
CA PHE A 42 15.52 9.75 -10.94
C PHE A 42 16.80 9.76 -11.78
N ASP A 43 17.47 10.90 -11.83
CA ASP A 43 18.62 11.09 -12.73
C ASP A 43 19.91 10.43 -12.21
N ASP A 44 20.09 10.33 -10.89
CA ASP A 44 21.34 9.85 -10.28
C ASP A 44 21.33 8.35 -9.96
N VAL A 45 20.15 7.73 -9.78
CA VAL A 45 20.03 6.32 -9.37
C VAL A 45 19.18 5.53 -10.35
N ILE A 46 17.95 5.97 -10.59
CA ILE A 46 16.95 5.17 -11.31
C ILE A 46 17.28 5.07 -12.80
N LYS A 47 17.57 6.20 -13.44
CA LYS A 47 17.91 6.25 -14.87
C LYS A 47 19.20 5.48 -15.21
N PRO A 48 20.31 5.60 -14.46
CA PRO A 48 21.48 4.75 -14.67
C PRO A 48 21.17 3.26 -14.52
N ALA A 49 20.41 2.87 -13.48
CA ALA A 49 20.01 1.47 -13.29
C ALA A 49 19.09 0.97 -14.42
N LEU A 50 18.17 1.81 -14.89
CA LEU A 50 17.27 1.50 -16.00
C LEU A 50 18.06 1.29 -17.29
N LEU A 51 19.04 2.15 -17.59
CA LEU A 51 19.91 2.02 -18.76
C LEU A 51 20.84 0.80 -18.69
N LEU A 52 21.32 0.46 -17.49
CA LEU A 52 22.14 -0.74 -17.29
C LEU A 52 21.36 -2.02 -17.61
N ASN A 53 20.10 -2.10 -17.16
CA ASN A 53 19.23 -3.25 -17.40
C ASN A 53 18.59 -3.24 -18.79
N HIS A 54 18.48 -2.07 -19.41
CA HIS A 54 17.87 -1.89 -20.74
C HIS A 54 18.75 -0.99 -21.63
N PRO A 55 19.90 -1.48 -22.14
CA PRO A 55 20.89 -0.65 -22.85
C PRO A 55 20.39 0.00 -24.15
N GLY A 56 19.31 -0.53 -24.74
CA GLY A 56 18.68 0.01 -25.95
C GLY A 56 17.54 0.99 -25.69
N LEU A 57 17.28 1.37 -24.44
CA LEU A 57 16.17 2.27 -24.13
C LEU A 57 16.45 3.67 -24.65
N SER A 58 15.56 4.19 -25.50
CA SER A 58 15.70 5.53 -26.05
C SER A 58 15.46 6.61 -24.97
N LYS A 59 15.85 7.85 -25.26
CA LYS A 59 15.57 9.00 -24.39
C LYS A 59 14.06 9.17 -24.15
N GLU A 60 13.27 8.97 -25.19
CA GLU A 60 11.81 9.00 -25.13
C GLU A 60 11.28 7.85 -24.26
N GLY A 61 11.88 6.66 -24.36
CA GLY A 61 11.52 5.52 -23.51
C GLY A 61 11.77 5.78 -22.02
N ILE A 62 12.88 6.42 -21.68
CA ILE A 62 13.19 6.85 -20.30
C ILE A 62 12.15 7.86 -19.81
N GLU A 63 11.80 8.84 -20.64
CA GLU A 63 10.82 9.87 -20.28
C GLU A 63 9.41 9.27 -20.08
N VAL A 64 8.99 8.36 -20.96
CA VAL A 64 7.74 7.62 -20.81
C VAL A 64 7.73 6.82 -19.50
N PHE A 65 8.84 6.18 -19.15
CA PHE A 65 8.96 5.47 -17.88
C PHE A 65 8.80 6.41 -16.67
N ARG A 66 9.49 7.56 -16.68
CA ARG A 66 9.40 8.57 -15.60
C ARG A 66 7.96 9.04 -15.41
N ARG A 67 7.32 9.47 -16.51
CA ARG A 67 5.95 10.00 -16.50
C ARG A 67 4.92 8.95 -16.11
N LYS A 68 5.12 7.70 -16.50
CA LYS A 68 4.22 6.60 -16.10
C LYS A 68 4.22 6.41 -14.59
N TRP A 69 5.39 6.44 -13.96
CA TRP A 69 5.51 6.31 -12.51
C TRP A 69 5.00 7.54 -11.75
N GLU A 70 5.30 8.73 -12.24
CA GLU A 70 4.72 9.97 -11.70
C GLU A 70 3.19 9.96 -11.75
N TYR A 71 2.63 9.57 -12.88
CA TYR A 71 1.19 9.41 -13.06
C TYR A 71 0.63 8.37 -12.09
N TYR A 72 1.26 7.21 -11.97
CA TYR A 72 0.84 6.16 -11.05
C TYR A 72 0.77 6.66 -9.60
N PHE A 73 1.83 7.29 -9.10
CA PHE A 73 1.85 7.79 -7.72
C PHE A 73 0.78 8.85 -7.50
N THR A 74 0.68 9.83 -8.39
CA THR A 74 -0.26 10.96 -8.25
C THR A 74 -1.70 10.50 -8.38
N TYR A 75 -2.01 9.63 -9.35
CA TYR A 75 -3.35 9.09 -9.55
C TYR A 75 -3.80 8.24 -8.35
N CYS A 76 -2.94 7.36 -7.85
CA CYS A 76 -3.26 6.56 -6.69
C CYS A 76 -3.40 7.41 -5.42
N GLU A 77 -2.54 8.43 -5.24
CA GLU A 77 -2.67 9.37 -4.11
C GLU A 77 -4.04 10.04 -4.14
N ALA A 78 -4.43 10.59 -5.30
CA ALA A 78 -5.74 11.20 -5.48
C ALA A 78 -6.87 10.21 -5.16
N GLY A 79 -6.75 8.94 -5.59
CA GLY A 79 -7.71 7.89 -5.29
C GLY A 79 -7.87 7.61 -3.78
N PHE A 80 -6.79 7.64 -3.00
CA PHE A 80 -6.86 7.49 -1.54
C PHE A 80 -7.40 8.75 -0.85
N VAL A 81 -7.02 9.95 -1.30
CA VAL A 81 -7.51 11.23 -0.79
C VAL A 81 -9.01 11.38 -1.03
N SER A 82 -9.49 11.00 -2.23
CA SER A 82 -10.91 11.06 -2.61
C SER A 82 -11.75 9.93 -2.02
N LYS A 83 -11.16 9.00 -1.26
CA LYS A 83 -11.81 7.78 -0.75
C LYS A 83 -12.39 6.88 -1.85
N THR A 84 -11.94 7.04 -3.10
CA THR A 84 -12.24 6.10 -4.19
C THR A 84 -11.49 4.78 -3.98
N LEU A 85 -10.31 4.87 -3.35
CA LEU A 85 -9.53 3.74 -2.86
C LEU A 85 -9.56 3.72 -1.33
N GLY A 86 -9.46 2.51 -0.77
CA GLY A 86 -9.35 2.27 0.66
C GLY A 86 -8.30 1.22 0.93
N ASP A 87 -7.67 1.31 2.11
CA ASP A 87 -6.73 0.32 2.60
C ASP A 87 -7.11 0.02 4.06
N VAL A 88 -7.33 -1.26 4.36
CA VAL A 88 -7.91 -1.72 5.62
C VAL A 88 -7.10 -2.90 6.13
N ILE A 89 -6.66 -2.79 7.37
CA ILE A 89 -6.05 -3.88 8.12
C ILE A 89 -7.14 -4.53 8.96
N ILE A 90 -7.26 -5.85 8.87
CA ILE A 90 -8.18 -6.66 9.67
C ILE A 90 -7.34 -7.63 10.49
N THR A 91 -7.40 -7.50 11.81
CA THR A 91 -6.78 -8.44 12.74
C THR A 91 -7.81 -9.46 13.16
N VAL A 92 -7.45 -10.74 13.05
CA VAL A 92 -8.30 -11.86 13.46
C VAL A 92 -7.55 -12.78 14.41
N GLY A 93 -8.22 -13.19 15.48
CA GLY A 93 -7.73 -14.14 16.46
C GLY A 93 -8.51 -15.45 16.42
N ARG A 94 -7.92 -16.52 16.94
CA ARG A 94 -8.68 -17.71 17.37
C ARG A 94 -8.97 -17.59 18.86
N GLU A 95 -9.94 -18.36 19.33
CA GLU A 95 -10.12 -18.56 20.77
C GLU A 95 -8.78 -18.95 21.43
N GLY A 96 -8.42 -18.26 22.51
CA GLY A 96 -7.16 -18.49 23.21
C GLY A 96 -5.92 -17.86 22.56
N ALA A 97 -6.07 -16.95 21.58
CA ALA A 97 -4.96 -16.16 21.02
C ALA A 97 -4.45 -15.10 22.02
N LEU A 98 -3.92 -15.55 23.17
CA LEU A 98 -3.46 -14.71 24.27
C LEU A 98 -2.34 -13.74 23.87
N GLU A 99 -1.60 -14.06 22.81
CA GLU A 99 -0.59 -13.19 22.20
C GLU A 99 -1.16 -11.81 21.83
N LEU A 100 -2.46 -11.74 21.50
CA LEU A 100 -3.14 -10.48 21.18
C LEU A 100 -3.39 -9.59 22.41
N LEU A 101 -3.23 -10.13 23.62
CA LEU A 101 -3.31 -9.39 24.88
C LEU A 101 -1.94 -8.89 25.35
N GLU A 102 -0.84 -9.26 24.67
CA GLU A 102 0.50 -8.82 25.05
C GLU A 102 0.61 -7.28 24.99
N GLY A 103 1.08 -6.68 26.08
CA GLY A 103 1.24 -5.23 26.20
C GLY A 103 -0.02 -4.47 26.66
N ILE A 104 -1.15 -5.15 26.86
CA ILE A 104 -2.32 -4.57 27.53
C ILE A 104 -2.15 -4.76 29.04
N PRO A 105 -2.09 -3.69 29.85
CA PRO A 105 -2.05 -3.82 31.30
C PRO A 105 -3.43 -4.25 31.79
N LEU A 106 -3.57 -5.55 32.09
CA LEU A 106 -4.78 -6.15 32.67
C LEU A 106 -4.82 -6.01 34.19
#